data_AF-A0A4Q6BDL4-F1
#
_entry.id   AF-A0A4Q6BDL4-F1
#
_cell.length_a   1.000
_cell.length_b   1.000
_cell.length_c   1.000
_cell.angle_alpha   90.00
_cell.angle_beta   90.00
_cell.angle_gamma   90.00
#
_symmetry.space_group_name_H-M   'P 1'
#
loop_
_entity.id
_entity.type
_entity.pdbx_description
1 polymer ?
#
loop_
_entity_poly.entity_id
_entity_poly.type
_entity_poly.pdbx_seq_one_letter_code
_entity_poly.pdbx_strand_id
1 'polypeptide(L)'
;MFENLSEKIMASLKKVKGQNKISESNIEDAIKEIRLSLLEADVNFKVVKSFIDKVKAKALGQEVIGSVHPGQQFMKIVHDELVSVLGGGAVD
;
A
#
# COMPACT_ATOMS: atom_id res chain seq x y z
N MET A 1 8.52 0.05 18.36
CA MET A 1 8.85 0.45 16.97
C MET A 1 7.82 -0.10 15.97
N PHE A 2 7.58 -1.41 15.92
CA PHE A 2 6.59 -2.02 15.01
C PHE A 2 5.14 -1.56 15.26
N GLU A 3 4.76 -1.29 16.51
CA GLU A 3 3.40 -0.82 16.83
C GLU A 3 3.10 0.59 16.29
N ASN A 4 4.09 1.49 16.29
CA ASN A 4 3.92 2.85 15.78
C ASN A 4 3.73 2.86 14.25
N LEU A 5 4.39 1.92 13.55
CA LEU A 5 4.19 1.69 12.13
C LEU A 5 2.79 1.13 11.84
N SER A 6 2.36 0.13 12.61
CA SER A 6 1.02 -0.47 12.49
C SER A 6 -0.09 0.56 12.71
N GLU A 7 0.04 1.46 13.69
CA GLU A 7 -0.95 2.50 13.93
C GLU A 7 -1.04 3.51 12.79
N LYS A 8 0.11 3.98 12.27
CA LYS A 8 0.14 4.92 11.14
C LYS A 8 -0.45 4.30 9.87
N ILE A 9 -0.13 3.03 9.58
CA ILE A 9 -0.69 2.30 8.45
C ILE A 9 -2.21 2.12 8.62
N MET A 10 -2.68 1.72 9.80
CA MET A 10 -4.12 1.60 10.06
C MET A 10 -4.87 2.93 9.93
N ALA A 11 -4.26 4.04 10.33
CA ALA A 11 -4.85 5.38 10.20
C ALA A 11 -5.01 5.80 8.74
N SER A 12 -3.99 5.63 7.90
CA SER A 12 -4.07 5.94 6.46
C SER A 12 -5.06 5.01 5.74
N LEU A 13 -5.11 3.73 6.10
CA LEU A 13 -6.08 2.78 5.56
C LEU A 13 -7.53 3.10 5.95
N LYS A 14 -7.76 3.64 7.15
CA LYS A 14 -9.10 4.12 7.58
C LYS A 14 -9.59 5.29 6.73
N LYS A 15 -8.71 6.23 6.36
CA LYS A 15 -9.06 7.36 5.47
C LYS A 15 -9.55 6.87 4.10
N VAL A 16 -8.97 5.77 3.63
CA VAL A 16 -9.29 5.15 2.34
C VAL A 16 -10.57 4.29 2.42
N LYS A 17 -10.78 3.58 3.54
CA LYS A 17 -11.99 2.74 3.78
C LYS A 17 -13.28 3.54 3.96
N GLY A 18 -13.19 4.79 4.46
CA GLY A 18 -14.35 5.64 4.73
C GLY A 18 -14.99 6.31 3.50
N GLN A 19 -14.42 6.12 2.31
CA GLN A 19 -14.90 6.75 1.09
C GLN A 19 -15.59 5.72 0.17
N ASN A 20 -16.84 6.00 -0.20
CA ASN A 20 -17.65 5.15 -1.11
C ASN A 20 -17.06 5.04 -2.53
N LYS A 21 -16.07 5.88 -2.86
CA LYS A 21 -15.29 5.83 -4.10
C LYS A 21 -13.85 6.19 -3.78
N ILE A 22 -12.93 5.43 -4.35
CA ILE A 22 -11.53 5.82 -4.41
C ILE A 22 -11.27 6.49 -5.75
N SER A 23 -10.66 7.66 -5.71
CA SER A 23 -10.14 8.34 -6.90
C SER A 23 -8.65 8.06 -7.08
N GLU A 24 -8.14 8.19 -8.31
CA GLU A 24 -6.69 8.10 -8.57
C GLU A 24 -5.89 9.05 -7.69
N SER A 25 -6.39 10.27 -7.46
CA SER A 25 -5.74 11.26 -6.59
C SER A 25 -5.57 10.74 -5.16
N ASN A 26 -6.59 10.08 -4.59
CA ASN A 26 -6.51 9.53 -3.24
C ASN A 26 -5.50 8.37 -3.15
N ILE A 27 -5.40 7.54 -4.19
CA ILE A 27 -4.40 6.47 -4.27
C ILE A 27 -3.00 7.05 -4.33
N GLU A 28 -2.78 8.05 -5.19
CA GLU A 28 -1.46 8.67 -5.33
C GLU A 28 -0.98 9.31 -4.03
N ASP A 29 -1.87 9.96 -3.29
CA ASP A 29 -1.51 10.56 -2.00
C ASP A 29 -1.22 9.50 -0.94
N ALA A 30 -2.01 8.42 -0.88
CA ALA A 30 -1.73 7.29 0.01
C ALA A 30 -0.38 6.63 -0.30
N ILE A 31 -0.05 6.45 -1.59
CA ILE A 31 1.24 5.88 -2.03
C ILE A 31 2.42 6.78 -1.61
N LYS A 32 2.27 8.12 -1.69
CA LYS A 32 3.29 9.06 -1.21
C LYS A 32 3.52 8.94 0.30
N GLU A 33 2.44 8.85 1.09
CA GLU A 33 2.54 8.65 2.55
C GLU A 33 3.25 7.34 2.91
N ILE A 34 2.91 6.24 2.21
CA ILE A 34 3.55 4.93 2.41
C ILE A 34 5.04 5.00 2.06
N ARG A 35 5.40 5.64 0.94
CA ARG A 35 6.79 5.82 0.54
C ARG A 35 7.60 6.55 1.61
N LEU A 36 7.07 7.65 2.15
CA LEU A 36 7.75 8.41 3.20
C LEU A 36 7.95 7.55 4.45
N SER A 37 6.89 6.85 4.86
CA SER A 37 6.92 5.97 6.04
C SER A 37 7.96 4.84 5.91
N LEU A 38 8.09 4.25 4.72
CA LEU A 38 9.08 3.20 4.46
C LEU A 38 10.52 3.73 4.49
N LEU A 39 10.75 4.95 4.00
CA LEU A 39 12.07 5.59 4.07
C LEU A 39 12.43 6.01 5.50
N GLU A 40 11.47 6.48 6.29
CA GLU A 40 11.64 6.78 7.72
C GLU A 40 11.96 5.53 8.56
N ALA A 41 11.54 4.35 8.10
CA ALA A 41 11.75 3.08 8.76
C ALA A 41 13.10 2.39 8.39
N ASP A 42 14.06 3.13 7.83
CA ASP A 42 15.37 2.64 7.38
C ASP A 42 15.30 1.51 6.32
N VAL A 43 14.23 1.47 5.51
CA VAL A 43 14.14 0.51 4.39
C VAL A 43 14.98 0.99 3.21
N ASN A 44 15.70 0.07 2.56
CA ASN A 44 16.55 0.40 1.41
C ASN A 44 15.74 1.05 0.26
N PHE A 45 16.25 2.18 -0.25
CA PHE A 45 15.60 2.93 -1.33
C PHE A 45 15.24 2.09 -2.57
N LYS A 46 16.08 1.13 -2.97
CA LYS A 46 15.79 0.25 -4.12
C LYS A 46 14.58 -0.65 -3.86
N VAL A 47 14.45 -1.13 -2.62
CA VAL A 47 13.31 -1.95 -2.18
C VAL A 47 12.04 -1.11 -2.14
N VAL A 48 12.10 0.09 -1.54
CA VAL A 48 10.97 1.02 -1.48
C VAL A 48 10.50 1.40 -2.88
N LYS A 49 11.43 1.73 -3.78
CA LYS A 49 11.09 2.08 -5.16
C LYS A 49 10.35 0.94 -5.88
N SER A 50 10.92 -0.27 -5.83
CA SER A 50 10.31 -1.46 -6.45
C SER A 50 8.92 -1.78 -5.87
N PHE A 51 8.78 -1.68 -4.55
CA PHE A 51 7.51 -1.86 -3.85
C PHE A 51 6.45 -0.86 -4.34
N ILE A 52 6.79 0.43 -4.35
CA ILE A 52 5.87 1.50 -4.74
C ILE A 52 5.46 1.38 -6.22
N ASP A 53 6.40 1.07 -7.11
CA ASP A 53 6.12 0.90 -8.53
C ASP A 53 5.09 -0.22 -8.78
N LYS A 54 5.22 -1.34 -8.08
CA LYS A 54 4.28 -2.47 -8.17
C LYS A 54 2.92 -2.16 -7.55
N VAL A 55 2.88 -1.52 -6.38
CA VAL A 55 1.63 -1.07 -5.76
C VAL A 55 0.91 -0.09 -6.67
N LYS A 56 1.62 0.87 -7.27
CA LYS A 56 1.05 1.85 -8.20
C LYS A 56 0.45 1.19 -9.44
N ALA A 57 1.16 0.24 -10.05
CA ALA A 57 0.68 -0.49 -11.22
C ALA A 57 -0.63 -1.27 -10.94
N LYS A 58 -0.69 -1.96 -9.78
CA LYS A 58 -1.89 -2.72 -9.36
C LYS A 58 -3.04 -1.81 -8.93
N ALA A 59 -2.73 -0.69 -8.28
CA ALA A 59 -3.73 0.23 -7.72
C ALA A 59 -4.38 1.15 -8.77
N LEU A 60 -3.62 1.58 -9.79
CA LEU A 60 -4.16 2.34 -10.92
C LEU A 60 -4.75 1.44 -12.02
N GLY A 61 -4.50 0.13 -11.94
CA GLY A 61 -5.14 -0.85 -12.80
C GLY A 61 -6.65 -0.91 -12.57
N GLN A 62 -7.35 -1.54 -13.52
CA GLN A 62 -8.80 -1.74 -13.49
C GLN A 62 -9.27 -2.58 -12.27
N GLU A 63 -8.34 -3.26 -11.60
CA GLU A 63 -8.60 -4.10 -10.42
C GLU A 63 -9.10 -3.32 -9.20
N VAL A 64 -8.68 -2.06 -9.00
CA VAL A 64 -9.10 -1.26 -7.83
C VAL A 64 -10.22 -0.30 -8.19
N ILE A 65 -10.05 0.51 -9.24
CA ILE A 65 -10.98 1.59 -9.59
C ILE A 65 -12.35 1.03 -10.01
N GLY A 66 -12.37 -0.15 -10.65
CA GLY A 66 -13.60 -0.84 -11.07
C GLY A 66 -14.19 -1.77 -10.01
N SER A 67 -13.54 -1.94 -8.85
CA SER A 67 -13.99 -2.89 -7.82
C SER A 67 -15.18 -2.36 -7.02
N VAL A 68 -16.03 -3.30 -6.59
CA VAL A 68 -17.16 -3.03 -5.68
C VAL A 68 -16.65 -2.53 -4.31
N HIS A 69 -15.43 -2.91 -3.92
CA HIS A 69 -14.80 -2.54 -2.64
C HIS A 69 -13.37 -2.03 -2.84
N PRO A 70 -13.18 -0.83 -3.43
CA PRO A 70 -11.87 -0.35 -3.87
C PRO A 70 -10.89 -0.18 -2.70
N GLY A 71 -11.35 0.24 -1.52
CA GLY A 71 -10.47 0.42 -0.35
C GLY A 71 -9.96 -0.88 0.25
N GLN A 72 -10.78 -1.93 0.24
CA GLN A 72 -10.32 -3.26 0.66
C GLN A 72 -9.36 -3.85 -0.36
N GLN A 73 -9.62 -3.66 -1.66
CA GLN A 73 -8.72 -4.13 -2.72
C GLN A 73 -7.36 -3.42 -2.66
N PHE A 74 -7.35 -2.10 -2.45
CA PHE A 74 -6.11 -1.35 -2.27
C PHE A 74 -5.30 -1.84 -1.05
N MET A 75 -5.97 -2.06 0.09
CA MET A 75 -5.34 -2.60 1.29
C MET A 75 -4.72 -3.98 1.04
N LYS A 76 -5.45 -4.85 0.31
CA LYS A 76 -4.96 -6.18 -0.06
C LYS A 76 -3.71 -6.12 -0.93
N ILE A 77 -3.70 -5.25 -1.94
CA ILE A 77 -2.53 -5.04 -2.81
C ILE A 77 -1.29 -4.63 -2.01
N VAL A 78 -1.46 -3.68 -1.09
CA VAL A 78 -0.37 -3.20 -0.23
C VAL A 78 0.14 -4.32 0.66
N HIS A 79 -0.76 -5.08 1.28
CA HIS A 79 -0.40 -6.23 2.12
C HIS A 79 0.36 -7.30 1.34
N ASP A 80 -0.17 -7.72 0.19
CA ASP A 80 0.44 -8.78 -0.63
C ASP A 80 1.84 -8.37 -1.13
N GLU A 81 2.02 -7.09 -1.47
CA GLU A 81 3.34 -6.59 -1.87
C GLU A 81 4.30 -6.48 -0.68
N LEU A 82 3.81 -6.17 0.53
CA LEU A 82 4.63 -6.17 1.74
C LEU A 82 5.10 -7.58 2.07
N VAL A 83 4.19 -8.57 1.98
CA VAL A 83 4.54 -9.99 2.14
C VAL A 83 5.57 -10.41 1.10
N SER A 84 5.41 -10.01 -0.17
CA SER A 84 6.39 -10.33 -1.22
C SER A 84 7.78 -9.74 -0.94
N VAL A 85 7.85 -8.50 -0.46
CA VAL A 85 9.12 -7.84 -0.11
C VAL A 85 9.78 -8.46 1.13
N LEU A 86 8.97 -8.86 2.11
CA LEU A 86 9.46 -9.46 3.37
C LEU A 86 9.72 -10.97 3.27
N GLY A 87 9.49 -11.59 2.10
CA GLY A 87 9.91 -12.97 1.80
C GLY A 87 8.82 -14.03 1.71
N GLY A 88 7.54 -13.66 1.57
CA GLY A 88 6.47 -14.64 1.34
C GLY A 88 6.25 -14.93 -0.15
N GLY A 89 6.50 -16.12 -0.70
CA GLY A 89 7.13 -17.31 -0.13
C GLY A 89 8.00 -18.00 -1.19
N ALA A 90 9.23 -18.30 -0.80
CA ALA A 90 10.09 -19.31 -1.43
C ALA A 90 10.73 -20.10 -0.29
N VAL A 91 9.89 -20.79 0.46
CA VAL A 91 10.23 -22.01 1.20
C VAL A 91 9.07 -22.96 0.91
N ASP A 92 9.28 -23.81 -0.10
CA ASP A 92 8.44 -24.91 -0.62
C ASP A 92 6.90 -24.75 -0.62
#